data_AF-A0A4Z0A0E9-F1
#
_entry.id   AF-A0A4Z0A0E9-F1
#
_cell.length_a   1.000
_cell.length_b   1.000
_cell.length_c   1.000
_cell.angle_alpha   90.00
_cell.angle_beta   90.00
_cell.angle_gamma   90.00
#
_symmetry.space_group_name_H-M   'P 1'
#
loop_
_entity.id
_entity.type
_entity.pdbx_description
1 polymer ?
#
loop_
_entity_poly.entity_id
_entity_poly.type
_entity_poly.pdbx_seq_one_letter_code
_entity_poly.pdbx_strand_id
1 'polypeptide(L)'
;MVQLSTLLVALVAAAVSVHAAPIQKRIAQDTPSAGLPFEQACDAAGGGQQCNSIKVSAIATLLAAAGPCAQQDSADQMIDLAKQSLKSDKATIDAAVTFSQQPRNSPTSEKVLYCNKAPKNQELQGTFQCQFQGTKATFVGGLQPGAAGTVPFGQKTVNPAGSCPLNPGGPIPDGQQLSDILKSG
;
A
#
# COMPACT_ATOMS: atom_id res chain seq x y z
N MET A 1 62.95 -3.27 56.72
CA MET A 1 61.84 -4.07 56.16
C MET A 1 60.58 -3.55 56.82
N VAL A 2 59.55 -3.01 56.15
CA VAL A 2 58.97 -3.31 54.83
C VAL A 2 58.40 -2.00 54.26
N GLN A 3 58.68 -1.71 52.98
CA GLN A 3 58.09 -0.58 52.24
C GLN A 3 56.69 -0.94 51.74
N LEU A 4 55.72 -0.07 52.02
CA LEU A 4 54.37 -0.13 51.48
C LEU A 4 54.38 0.42 50.05
N SER A 5 54.32 -0.45 49.05
CA SER A 5 54.20 -0.06 47.64
C SER A 5 52.74 -0.14 47.21
N THR A 6 52.12 1.03 47.06
CA THR A 6 50.80 1.23 46.46
C THR A 6 50.84 0.89 44.96
N LEU A 7 50.17 -0.18 44.54
CA LEU A 7 49.91 -0.47 43.12
C LEU A 7 48.49 0.02 42.78
N LEU A 8 48.44 1.14 42.04
CA LEU A 8 47.23 1.63 41.38
C LEU A 8 46.84 0.66 40.26
N VAL A 9 45.64 0.08 40.36
CA VAL A 9 44.98 -0.64 39.27
C VAL A 9 44.24 0.38 38.42
N ALA A 10 44.76 0.69 37.23
CA ALA A 10 44.05 1.50 36.24
C ALA A 10 43.10 0.60 35.41
N LEU A 11 41.82 0.57 35.79
CA LEU A 11 40.76 -0.01 34.96
C LEU A 11 40.37 1.00 33.87
N VAL A 12 40.72 0.71 32.61
CA VAL A 12 40.26 1.48 31.45
C VAL A 12 38.88 0.95 31.05
N ALA A 13 37.81 1.66 31.45
CA ALA A 13 36.46 1.35 30.99
C ALA A 13 36.28 1.88 29.56
N ALA A 14 36.38 1.00 28.56
CA ALA A 14 35.97 1.31 27.19
C ALA A 14 34.43 1.32 27.14
N ALA A 15 33.82 2.51 27.23
CA ALA A 15 32.39 2.68 27.03
C ALA A 15 32.05 2.54 25.54
N VAL A 16 31.61 1.36 25.12
CA VAL A 16 31.08 1.14 23.77
C VAL A 16 29.73 1.86 23.68
N SER A 17 29.70 3.00 22.98
CA SER A 17 28.45 3.72 22.72
C SER A 17 27.64 2.95 21.69
N VAL A 18 26.69 2.14 22.15
CA VAL A 18 25.71 1.46 21.29
C VAL A 18 24.76 2.53 20.74
N HIS A 19 25.08 3.09 19.58
CA HIS A 19 24.15 3.96 18.86
C HIS A 19 23.03 3.07 18.33
N ALA A 20 21.89 3.08 19.01
CA ALA A 20 20.66 2.50 18.48
C ALA A 20 20.33 3.25 17.18
N ALA A 21 20.54 2.60 16.03
CA ALA A 21 20.08 3.13 14.76
C ALA A 21 18.56 3.35 14.86
N PRO A 22 18.03 4.49 14.38
CA PRO A 22 16.60 4.76 14.45
C PRO A 22 15.84 3.66 13.71
N ILE A 23 14.94 2.96 14.41
CA ILE A 23 14.05 1.98 13.79
C ILE A 23 13.09 2.75 12.88
N GLN A 24 13.27 2.63 11.56
CA GLN A 24 12.25 3.08 10.62
C GLN A 24 11.00 2.21 10.80
N LYS A 25 9.90 2.82 11.25
CA LYS A 25 8.61 2.14 11.38
C LYS A 25 8.13 1.76 9.97
N ARG A 26 7.87 0.47 9.75
CA ARG A 26 7.29 -0.03 8.50
C ARG A 26 5.89 0.56 8.34
N ILE A 27 5.58 1.10 7.16
CA ILE A 27 4.24 1.56 6.84
C ILE A 27 3.48 0.38 6.23
N ALA A 28 2.50 -0.14 6.96
CA ALA A 28 1.70 -1.27 6.53
C ALA A 28 0.24 -1.06 6.94
N GLN A 29 -0.65 -1.68 6.17
CA GLN A 29 -2.07 -1.73 6.45
C GLN A 29 -2.50 -3.16 6.81
N ASP A 30 -3.71 -3.29 7.34
CA ASP A 30 -4.39 -4.58 7.48
C ASP A 30 -4.90 -5.03 6.09
N THR A 31 -4.04 -5.70 5.33
CA THR A 31 -4.37 -6.12 3.96
C THR A 31 -5.60 -7.04 3.89
N PRO A 32 -5.84 -7.99 4.84
CA PRO A 32 -7.12 -8.67 4.93
C PRO A 32 -8.34 -7.74 4.98
N SER A 33 -8.30 -6.71 5.82
CA SER A 33 -9.41 -5.75 5.96
C SER A 33 -9.61 -4.90 4.70
N ALA A 34 -8.54 -4.58 3.97
CA ALA A 34 -8.61 -3.85 2.70
C ALA A 34 -9.47 -4.56 1.62
N GLY A 35 -9.49 -5.89 1.62
CA GLY A 35 -10.27 -6.71 0.68
C GLY A 35 -11.68 -7.07 1.16
N LEU A 36 -11.99 -6.82 2.44
CA LEU A 36 -13.26 -7.22 3.05
C LEU A 36 -14.50 -6.58 2.37
N PRO A 37 -14.50 -5.28 1.97
CA PRO A 37 -15.65 -4.70 1.27
C PRO A 37 -15.99 -5.42 -0.04
N PHE A 38 -14.97 -5.87 -0.79
CA PHE A 38 -15.19 -6.65 -2.02
C PHE A 38 -15.80 -8.02 -1.70
N GLU A 39 -15.23 -8.74 -0.73
CA GLU A 39 -15.72 -10.07 -0.34
C GLU A 39 -17.18 -10.00 0.12
N GLN A 40 -17.53 -9.03 0.97
CA GLN A 40 -18.89 -8.82 1.44
C GLN A 40 -19.88 -8.51 0.32
N ALA A 41 -19.53 -7.60 -0.59
CA ALA A 41 -20.39 -7.26 -1.74
C ALA A 41 -20.56 -8.45 -2.69
N CYS A 42 -19.47 -9.17 -2.97
CA CYS A 42 -19.45 -10.34 -3.82
C CYS A 42 -20.30 -11.49 -3.24
N ASP A 43 -20.21 -11.75 -1.94
CA ASP A 43 -21.02 -12.76 -1.26
C ASP A 43 -22.50 -12.39 -1.28
N ALA A 44 -22.83 -11.11 -1.03
CA ALA A 44 -24.20 -10.61 -1.10
C ALA A 44 -24.79 -10.72 -2.52
N ALA A 45 -23.95 -10.60 -3.55
CA ALA A 45 -24.33 -10.79 -4.96
C ALA A 45 -24.40 -12.26 -5.39
N GLY A 46 -24.10 -13.20 -4.48
CA GLY A 46 -24.21 -14.65 -4.71
C GLY A 46 -22.96 -15.32 -5.30
N GLY A 47 -21.78 -14.70 -5.18
CA GLY A 47 -20.53 -15.24 -5.76
C GLY A 47 -19.91 -16.41 -4.99
N GLY A 48 -20.28 -16.62 -3.73
CA GLY A 48 -19.87 -17.76 -2.92
C GLY A 48 -18.35 -17.95 -2.82
N GLN A 49 -17.87 -19.18 -2.96
CA GLN A 49 -16.46 -19.52 -2.71
C GLN A 49 -15.45 -18.73 -3.59
N GLN A 50 -15.87 -18.25 -4.76
CA GLN A 50 -15.01 -17.48 -5.65
C GLN A 50 -14.62 -16.13 -5.04
N CYS A 51 -15.50 -15.53 -4.21
CA CYS A 51 -15.27 -14.24 -3.56
C CYS A 51 -14.02 -14.27 -2.68
N ASN A 52 -13.93 -15.24 -1.75
CA ASN A 52 -12.76 -15.40 -0.88
C ASN A 52 -11.48 -15.73 -1.67
N SER A 53 -11.56 -16.61 -2.69
CA SER A 53 -10.39 -16.98 -3.50
C SER A 53 -9.78 -15.79 -4.24
N ILE A 54 -10.64 -14.94 -4.84
CA ILE A 54 -10.22 -13.71 -5.52
C ILE A 54 -9.71 -12.69 -4.50
N LYS A 55 -10.40 -12.52 -3.36
CA LYS A 55 -9.98 -11.61 -2.30
C LYS A 55 -8.59 -11.96 -1.77
N VAL A 56 -8.32 -13.23 -1.44
CA VAL A 56 -6.99 -13.68 -0.94
C VAL A 56 -5.89 -13.37 -1.95
N SER A 57 -6.14 -13.65 -3.24
CA SER A 57 -5.18 -13.35 -4.31
C SER A 57 -4.95 -11.84 -4.44
N ALA A 58 -6.03 -11.05 -4.37
CA ALA A 58 -5.96 -9.61 -4.50
C ALA A 58 -5.21 -8.95 -3.34
N ILE A 59 -5.49 -9.30 -2.08
CA ILE A 59 -4.82 -8.67 -0.92
C ILE A 59 -3.31 -8.90 -0.90
N ALA A 60 -2.81 -9.96 -1.55
CA ALA A 60 -1.37 -10.18 -1.73
C ALA A 60 -0.72 -9.08 -2.59
N THR A 61 -1.49 -8.43 -3.48
CA THR A 61 -1.00 -7.33 -4.32
C THR A 61 -0.78 -6.02 -3.54
N LEU A 62 -1.38 -5.89 -2.35
CA LEU A 62 -1.16 -4.76 -1.46
C LEU A 62 0.18 -4.84 -0.72
N LEU A 63 0.86 -5.98 -0.79
CA LEU A 63 2.20 -6.14 -0.24
C LEU A 63 3.23 -5.39 -1.10
N ALA A 64 4.32 -4.96 -0.47
CA ALA A 64 5.36 -4.15 -1.10
C ALA A 64 6.04 -4.83 -2.31
N ALA A 65 6.14 -6.16 -2.28
CA ALA A 65 6.84 -6.94 -3.30
C ALA A 65 6.03 -7.13 -4.61
N ALA A 66 4.74 -6.83 -4.61
CA ALA A 66 3.93 -7.01 -5.80
C ALA A 66 4.35 -6.04 -6.92
N GLY A 67 4.22 -6.47 -8.18
CA GLY A 67 4.54 -5.62 -9.32
C GLY A 67 3.66 -4.35 -9.38
N PRO A 68 4.10 -3.27 -10.07
CA PRO A 68 3.37 -1.99 -10.10
C PRO A 68 1.91 -2.10 -10.56
N CYS A 69 1.63 -3.04 -11.47
CA CYS A 69 0.29 -3.25 -12.02
C CYS A 69 -0.52 -4.37 -11.37
N ALA A 70 0.05 -5.13 -10.43
CA ALA A 70 -0.59 -6.31 -9.88
C ALA A 70 -1.95 -5.98 -9.21
N GLN A 71 -2.02 -4.86 -8.50
CA GLN A 71 -3.24 -4.40 -7.83
C GLN A 71 -4.34 -4.02 -8.82
N GLN A 72 -4.00 -3.32 -9.91
CA GLN A 72 -4.94 -3.00 -10.98
C GLN A 72 -5.46 -4.27 -11.65
N ASP A 73 -4.57 -5.23 -11.93
CA ASP A 73 -4.94 -6.51 -12.55
C ASP A 73 -5.87 -7.34 -11.67
N SER A 74 -5.65 -7.35 -10.36
CA SER A 74 -6.56 -7.99 -9.41
C SER A 74 -7.91 -7.28 -9.33
N ALA A 75 -7.95 -5.95 -9.38
CA ALA A 75 -9.21 -5.21 -9.45
C ALA A 75 -9.96 -5.48 -10.77
N ASP A 76 -9.24 -5.62 -11.89
CA ASP A 76 -9.81 -6.04 -13.16
C ASP A 76 -10.46 -7.44 -13.05
N GLN A 77 -9.81 -8.38 -12.37
CA GLN A 77 -10.36 -9.72 -12.12
C GLN A 77 -11.62 -9.68 -11.23
N MET A 78 -11.64 -8.80 -10.22
CA MET A 78 -12.82 -8.57 -9.37
C MET A 78 -14.01 -8.03 -10.20
N ILE A 79 -13.76 -7.08 -11.10
CA ILE A 79 -14.80 -6.52 -11.99
C ILE A 79 -15.25 -7.56 -13.02
N ASP A 80 -14.34 -8.35 -13.57
CA ASP A 80 -14.66 -9.44 -14.48
C ASP A 80 -15.62 -10.45 -13.82
N LEU A 81 -15.34 -10.85 -12.57
CA LEU A 81 -16.26 -11.70 -11.79
C LEU A 81 -17.63 -11.07 -11.69
N ALA A 82 -17.70 -9.78 -11.31
CA ALA A 82 -18.97 -9.09 -11.15
C ALA A 82 -19.79 -9.09 -12.45
N LYS A 83 -19.15 -8.77 -13.56
CA LYS A 83 -19.79 -8.72 -14.90
C LYS A 83 -20.23 -10.08 -15.40
N GLN A 84 -19.40 -11.11 -15.23
CA GLN A 84 -19.62 -12.43 -15.82
C GLN A 84 -20.55 -13.30 -14.99
N SER A 85 -20.47 -13.19 -13.66
CA SER A 85 -21.11 -14.14 -12.74
C SER A 85 -22.11 -13.50 -11.78
N LEU A 86 -22.03 -12.19 -11.55
CA LEU A 86 -22.83 -11.50 -10.52
C LEU A 86 -23.78 -10.46 -11.10
N LYS A 87 -24.20 -10.64 -12.36
CA LYS A 87 -25.16 -9.75 -13.06
C LYS A 87 -24.71 -8.28 -13.07
N SER A 88 -23.39 -8.05 -13.15
CA SER A 88 -22.79 -6.71 -13.05
C SER A 88 -23.16 -5.99 -11.76
N ASP A 89 -23.17 -6.70 -10.63
CA ASP A 89 -23.49 -6.13 -9.32
C ASP A 89 -22.65 -4.88 -9.04
N LYS A 90 -23.34 -3.76 -8.83
CA LYS A 90 -22.72 -2.45 -8.69
C LYS A 90 -21.86 -2.36 -7.42
N ALA A 91 -22.31 -2.92 -6.32
CA ALA A 91 -21.57 -2.86 -5.05
C ALA A 91 -20.23 -3.60 -5.16
N THR A 92 -20.22 -4.74 -5.84
CA THR A 92 -19.00 -5.51 -6.10
C THR A 92 -18.03 -4.74 -7.00
N ILE A 93 -18.54 -4.10 -8.06
CA ILE A 93 -17.73 -3.26 -8.96
C ILE A 93 -17.15 -2.05 -8.22
N ASP A 94 -17.97 -1.31 -7.46
CA ASP A 94 -17.52 -0.15 -6.68
C ASP A 94 -16.46 -0.55 -5.64
N ALA A 95 -16.62 -1.72 -5.01
CA ALA A 95 -15.63 -2.26 -4.07
C ALA A 95 -14.31 -2.62 -4.76
N ALA A 96 -14.35 -3.16 -5.98
CA ALA A 96 -13.16 -3.41 -6.79
C ALA A 96 -12.44 -2.12 -7.21
N VAL A 97 -13.20 -1.09 -7.61
CA VAL A 97 -12.67 0.25 -7.91
C VAL A 97 -12.00 0.85 -6.69
N THR A 98 -12.61 0.72 -5.51
CA THR A 98 -12.02 1.17 -4.23
C THR A 98 -10.77 0.38 -3.90
N PHE A 99 -10.80 -0.95 -4.07
CA PHE A 99 -9.64 -1.83 -3.85
C PHE A 99 -8.45 -1.43 -4.72
N SER A 100 -8.69 -1.09 -6.01
CA SER A 100 -7.62 -0.64 -6.93
C SER A 100 -6.91 0.62 -6.45
N GLN A 101 -7.56 1.40 -5.58
CA GLN A 101 -7.08 2.67 -5.08
C GLN A 101 -6.50 2.60 -3.66
N GLN A 102 -6.61 1.45 -2.99
CA GLN A 102 -6.00 1.25 -1.66
C GLN A 102 -4.48 1.52 -1.73
N PRO A 103 -3.90 2.24 -0.76
CA PRO A 103 -2.47 2.38 -0.69
C PRO A 103 -1.80 1.01 -0.53
N ARG A 104 -0.54 0.86 -0.95
CA ARG A 104 0.21 -0.39 -0.78
C ARG A 104 1.24 -0.25 0.34
N ASN A 105 1.57 -1.36 0.99
CA ASN A 105 2.54 -1.38 2.08
C ASN A 105 3.90 -0.84 1.62
N SER A 106 4.52 0.00 2.45
CA SER A 106 5.80 0.66 2.18
C SER A 106 6.78 0.44 3.35
N PRO A 107 7.51 -0.69 3.38
CA PRO A 107 8.45 -1.01 4.45
C PRO A 107 9.71 -0.13 4.45
N THR A 108 10.07 0.48 3.31
CA THR A 108 11.21 1.40 3.19
C THR A 108 10.81 2.88 3.33
N SER A 109 9.52 3.11 3.58
CA SER A 109 8.87 4.42 3.55
C SER A 109 8.99 5.13 2.19
N GLU A 110 9.31 4.44 1.10
CA GLU A 110 9.27 5.02 -0.25
C GLU A 110 7.86 4.87 -0.86
N LYS A 111 7.47 5.78 -1.74
CA LYS A 111 6.23 5.62 -2.51
C LYS A 111 6.30 4.37 -3.39
N VAL A 112 5.22 3.62 -3.50
CA VAL A 112 5.16 2.49 -4.43
C VAL A 112 4.96 3.00 -5.85
N LEU A 113 5.50 2.28 -6.83
CA LEU A 113 5.33 2.62 -8.25
C LEU A 113 3.87 2.44 -8.68
N TYR A 114 3.39 3.34 -9.53
CA TYR A 114 2.09 3.25 -10.18
C TYR A 114 2.12 2.27 -11.34
N CYS A 115 0.95 1.73 -11.66
CA CYS A 115 0.77 1.01 -12.89
C CYS A 115 0.86 1.95 -14.11
N ASN A 116 1.58 1.53 -15.14
CA ASN A 116 1.84 2.29 -16.36
C ASN A 116 1.15 1.68 -17.60
N LYS A 117 0.12 0.85 -17.40
CA LYS A 117 -0.69 0.27 -18.48
C LYS A 117 -2.16 0.60 -18.28
N ALA A 118 -2.90 0.64 -19.39
CA ALA A 118 -4.35 0.78 -19.35
C ALA A 118 -5.00 -0.41 -18.62
N PRO A 119 -6.04 -0.19 -17.82
CA PRO A 119 -6.83 -1.27 -17.25
C PRO A 119 -7.62 -1.99 -18.34
N LYS A 120 -8.02 -3.24 -18.06
CA LYS A 120 -8.90 -4.01 -18.94
C LYS A 120 -10.33 -3.48 -18.89
N ASN A 121 -10.84 -3.18 -17.70
CA ASN A 121 -12.20 -2.72 -17.45
C ASN A 121 -12.29 -1.19 -17.42
N GLN A 122 -13.35 -0.65 -18.03
CA GLN A 122 -13.55 0.80 -18.15
C GLN A 122 -13.75 1.50 -16.81
N GLU A 123 -14.27 0.79 -15.80
CA GLU A 123 -14.51 1.28 -14.45
C GLU A 123 -13.22 1.66 -13.71
N LEU A 124 -12.06 1.15 -14.17
CA LEU A 124 -10.75 1.51 -13.64
C LEU A 124 -10.04 2.59 -14.46
N GLN A 125 -10.65 3.10 -15.54
CA GLN A 125 -9.99 4.14 -16.34
C GLN A 125 -9.77 5.40 -15.51
N GLY A 126 -8.51 5.83 -15.44
CA GLY A 126 -8.09 6.97 -14.65
C GLY A 126 -7.96 6.69 -13.15
N THR A 127 -8.21 5.46 -12.68
CA THR A 127 -7.92 5.07 -11.29
C THR A 127 -6.44 4.75 -11.11
N PHE A 128 -5.93 5.01 -9.92
CA PHE A 128 -4.57 4.68 -9.50
C PHE A 128 -4.51 4.66 -7.98
N GLN A 129 -3.60 3.86 -7.42
CA GLN A 129 -3.51 3.70 -5.97
C GLN A 129 -3.13 4.99 -5.26
N CYS A 130 -3.70 5.22 -4.09
CA CYS A 130 -3.22 6.23 -3.16
C CYS A 130 -1.81 5.86 -2.63
N GLN A 131 -1.12 6.82 -2.02
CA GLN A 131 0.11 6.57 -1.26
C GLN A 131 -0.14 6.84 0.22
N PHE A 132 0.68 6.25 1.10
CA PHE A 132 0.63 6.57 2.52
C PHE A 132 1.29 7.92 2.83
N GLN A 133 0.80 8.60 3.87
CA GLN A 133 1.25 9.93 4.29
C GLN A 133 2.71 9.92 4.76
N GLY A 134 3.14 8.89 5.46
CA GLY A 134 4.51 8.72 5.94
C GLY A 134 5.53 8.37 4.85
N THR A 135 5.10 8.25 3.59
CA THR A 135 6.04 7.99 2.48
C THR A 135 6.91 9.22 2.18
N LYS A 136 8.18 8.97 1.90
CA LYS A 136 9.17 9.92 1.38
C LYS A 136 8.72 10.48 0.02
N ALA A 137 9.37 11.55 -0.42
CA ALA A 137 9.15 12.09 -1.76
C ALA A 137 9.58 11.12 -2.89
N THR A 138 10.54 10.24 -2.61
CA THR A 138 11.05 9.26 -3.57
C THR A 138 10.17 8.02 -3.64
N PHE A 139 10.20 7.39 -4.81
CA PHE A 139 9.59 6.09 -5.07
C PHE A 139 10.60 4.96 -4.86
N VAL A 140 10.10 3.74 -4.68
CA VAL A 140 10.92 2.52 -4.52
C VAL A 140 12.05 2.48 -5.54
N GLY A 141 13.27 2.23 -5.06
CA GLY A 141 14.48 2.26 -5.87
C GLY A 141 15.10 3.66 -5.99
N GLY A 142 14.73 4.59 -5.10
CA GLY A 142 15.26 5.97 -5.12
C GLY A 142 14.78 6.82 -6.30
N LEU A 143 13.71 6.41 -6.98
CA LEU A 143 13.21 7.08 -8.17
C LEU A 143 12.57 8.43 -7.81
N GLN A 144 12.88 9.45 -8.62
CA GLN A 144 12.33 10.80 -8.44
C GLN A 144 10.95 10.92 -9.12
N PRO A 145 10.04 11.77 -8.60
CA PRO A 145 8.79 12.08 -9.29
C PRO A 145 9.02 12.53 -10.74
N GLY A 146 8.24 11.97 -11.67
CA GLY A 146 8.39 12.17 -13.11
C GLY A 146 9.21 11.09 -13.82
N ALA A 147 9.93 10.24 -13.09
CA ALA A 147 10.56 9.05 -13.67
C ALA A 147 9.51 7.99 -14.09
N ALA A 148 9.91 7.03 -14.92
CA ALA A 148 9.05 5.93 -15.33
C ALA A 148 8.47 5.18 -14.11
N GLY A 149 7.16 4.92 -14.11
CA GLY A 149 6.45 4.26 -13.01
C GLY A 149 6.13 5.17 -11.81
N THR A 150 6.55 6.44 -11.82
CA THR A 150 6.23 7.40 -10.73
C THR A 150 5.06 8.33 -11.07
N VAL A 151 4.50 8.19 -12.27
CA VAL A 151 3.28 8.87 -12.73
C VAL A 151 2.29 7.79 -13.19
N PRO A 152 1.03 7.84 -12.75
CA PRO A 152 0.02 6.86 -13.17
C PRO A 152 -0.23 6.90 -14.67
N PHE A 153 -0.68 5.78 -15.21
CA PHE A 153 -1.10 5.69 -16.61
C PHE A 153 -2.11 6.78 -16.98
N GLY A 154 -1.87 7.47 -18.10
CA GLY A 154 -2.75 8.54 -18.58
C GLY A 154 -2.66 9.86 -17.82
N GLN A 155 -1.83 9.96 -16.77
CA GLN A 155 -1.63 11.18 -15.99
C GLN A 155 -0.32 11.88 -16.36
N LYS A 156 -0.27 13.21 -16.13
CA LYS A 156 0.96 14.00 -16.25
C LYS A 156 1.68 14.19 -14.92
N THR A 157 0.92 14.28 -13.84
CA THR A 157 1.40 14.44 -12.47
C THR A 157 0.29 14.02 -11.49
N VAL A 158 0.64 13.87 -10.21
CA VAL A 158 -0.31 13.64 -9.12
C VAL A 158 -0.18 14.80 -8.15
N ASN A 159 -1.26 15.57 -7.98
CA ASN A 159 -1.29 16.74 -7.12
C ASN A 159 -2.61 16.77 -6.31
N PRO A 160 -2.58 16.76 -4.96
CA PRO A 160 -1.39 16.65 -4.09
C PRO A 160 -0.66 15.32 -4.24
N ALA A 161 0.66 15.31 -4.03
CA ALA A 161 1.45 14.09 -4.17
C ALA A 161 0.95 12.97 -3.24
N GLY A 162 0.65 11.81 -3.83
CA GLY A 162 0.14 10.65 -3.09
C GLY A 162 -1.38 10.58 -2.94
N SER A 163 -2.13 11.55 -3.48
CA SER A 163 -3.58 11.44 -3.65
C SER A 163 -3.94 10.35 -4.66
N CYS A 164 -5.22 9.99 -4.67
CA CYS A 164 -5.85 9.18 -5.70
C CYS A 164 -7.24 9.73 -6.00
N PRO A 165 -7.91 9.31 -7.09
CA PRO A 165 -9.23 9.85 -7.46
C PRO A 165 -10.28 9.76 -6.35
N LEU A 166 -10.28 8.70 -5.54
CA LEU A 166 -11.19 8.55 -4.39
C LEU A 166 -10.74 9.31 -3.13
N ASN A 167 -9.52 9.82 -3.07
CA ASN A 167 -9.07 10.70 -1.99
C ASN A 167 -8.25 11.87 -2.56
N PRO A 168 -8.90 12.84 -3.22
CA PRO A 168 -8.21 13.90 -3.93
C PRO A 168 -7.49 14.87 -2.99
N GLY A 169 -7.84 14.87 -1.69
CA GLY A 169 -7.25 15.76 -0.68
C GLY A 169 -5.79 15.45 -0.32
N GLY A 170 -5.28 14.25 -0.65
CA GLY A 170 -3.89 13.89 -0.36
C GLY A 170 -3.67 12.41 -0.08
N PRO A 171 -2.53 12.06 0.52
CA PRO A 171 -2.22 10.67 0.86
C PRO A 171 -3.11 10.14 2.00
N ILE A 172 -3.09 8.83 2.17
CA ILE A 172 -3.83 8.11 3.21
C ILE A 172 -2.99 8.08 4.50
N PRO A 173 -3.56 8.36 5.68
CA PRO A 173 -2.85 8.21 6.95
C PRO A 173 -2.27 6.80 7.12
N ASP A 174 -1.09 6.70 7.73
CA ASP A 174 -0.40 5.43 7.92
C ASP A 174 -1.24 4.44 8.73
N GLY A 175 -1.41 3.23 8.19
CA GLY A 175 -2.17 2.16 8.83
C GLY A 175 -3.69 2.26 8.66
N GLN A 176 -4.19 3.25 7.92
CA GLN A 176 -5.61 3.33 7.57
C GLN A 176 -5.91 2.75 6.18
N GLN A 177 -7.16 2.31 6.00
CA GLN A 177 -7.68 1.90 4.71
C GLN A 177 -8.40 3.06 4.03
N LEU A 178 -8.27 3.16 2.70
CA LEU A 178 -9.06 4.10 1.90
C LEU A 178 -10.57 3.85 2.10
N SER A 179 -10.98 2.58 2.14
CA SER A 179 -12.38 2.18 2.35
C SER A 179 -12.99 2.68 3.67
N ASP A 180 -12.19 2.89 4.72
CA ASP A 180 -12.69 3.35 6.02
C ASP A 180 -12.82 4.88 6.04
N ILE A 181 -11.90 5.56 5.35
CA ILE A 181 -11.94 7.02 5.15
C ILE A 181 -13.19 7.40 4.35
N LEU A 182 -13.50 6.67 3.28
CA LEU A 182 -14.67 6.91 2.44
C LEU A 182 -16.01 6.74 3.17
N LYS A 183 -16.05 5.99 4.26
CA LYS A 183 -17.26 5.83 5.10
C LYS A 183 -17.43 6.96 6.11
N SER A 184 -16.37 7.74 6.34
CA SER A 184 -16.30 8.74 7.42
C SER A 184 -16.46 10.18 6.93
N GLY A 185 -16.50 10.40 5.61
CA GLY A 185 -16.71 11.71 4.97
C GLY A 185 -18.05 11.78 4.27
#